data_AF-S6D4P1-F1
#
_entry.id   AF-S6D4P1-F1
#
_cell.length_a   1.000
_cell.length_b   1.000
_cell.length_c   1.000
_cell.angle_alpha   90.00
_cell.angle_beta   90.00
_cell.angle_gamma   90.00
#
_symmetry.space_group_name_H-M   'P 1'
#
loop_
_entity.id
_entity.type
_entity.pdbx_description
1 polymer ?
#
loop_
_entity_poly.entity_id
_entity_poly.type
_entity_poly.pdbx_seq_one_letter_code
_entity_poly.pdbx_strand_id
1 'polypeptide(L)'
;MFGKVGFVLAALIATSLGKVTESVNNAEPVNIEPVNTEPVNTEPVNTEPVNNIQWVPPSTEQFPQNHKIVLMLNCSSLTGNKIELIDTEFRAIERPCRLRAPEVLLKNNLFWSSESNFEILADNVTIEHNGFFGSEQDHRISAYEVKMIDNVYIGQHQIHEIYGPNIMKSRNVYDGNFQVHHITGRNIMENKEIIRGMYWSHRKSPMIQIVPGKGSGAIKKFVTLPMNVIETGNNFGGIHRNKLPSGSGLRHLLNGLKNRRNPNAPIVRQIVDLYDAPLSR
;
A
#
# COMPACT_ATOMS: atom_id res chain seq x y z
N MET A 1 -25.72 -20.70 6.22
CA MET A 1 -25.86 -19.65 5.20
C MET A 1 -24.53 -19.23 4.54
N PHE A 2 -23.45 -20.00 4.68
CA PHE A 2 -22.11 -19.69 4.14
C PHE A 2 -21.86 -20.21 2.70
N GLY A 3 -22.75 -21.03 2.14
CA GLY A 3 -22.54 -21.68 0.84
C GLY A 3 -22.68 -20.78 -0.41
N LYS A 4 -23.28 -19.58 -0.30
CA LYS A 4 -23.50 -18.70 -1.46
C LYS A 4 -22.34 -17.74 -1.73
N VAL A 5 -21.50 -17.43 -0.74
CA VAL A 5 -20.38 -16.49 -0.89
C VAL A 5 -19.21 -17.13 -1.66
N GLY A 6 -18.95 -18.42 -1.42
CA GLY A 6 -17.92 -19.17 -2.16
C GLY A 6 -18.20 -19.24 -3.67
N PHE A 7 -19.47 -19.36 -4.08
CA PHE A 7 -19.84 -19.43 -5.50
C PHE A 7 -19.60 -18.12 -6.26
N VAL A 8 -19.76 -16.96 -5.63
CA VAL A 8 -19.54 -15.66 -6.30
C VAL A 8 -18.05 -15.39 -6.47
N LEU A 9 -17.22 -15.75 -5.47
CA LEU A 9 -15.77 -15.63 -5.57
C LEU A 9 -15.21 -16.62 -6.59
N ALA A 10 -15.69 -17.87 -6.59
CA ALA A 10 -15.32 -18.88 -7.59
C ALA A 10 -15.75 -18.48 -9.02
N ALA A 11 -16.93 -17.88 -9.19
CA ALA A 11 -17.37 -17.38 -10.49
C ALA A 11 -16.54 -16.19 -10.98
N LEU A 12 -16.16 -15.26 -10.09
CA LEU A 12 -15.26 -14.15 -10.45
C LEU A 12 -13.89 -14.67 -10.89
N ILE A 13 -13.31 -15.63 -10.14
CA ILE A 13 -12.02 -16.26 -10.46
C ILE A 13 -12.10 -17.09 -11.75
N ALA A 14 -13.19 -17.83 -11.97
CA ALA A 14 -13.39 -18.64 -13.18
C ALA A 14 -13.52 -17.79 -14.46
N THR A 15 -14.09 -16.58 -14.36
CA THR A 15 -14.17 -15.66 -15.52
C THR A 15 -12.85 -14.96 -15.84
N SER A 16 -11.92 -14.81 -14.90
CA SER A 16 -10.62 -14.17 -15.15
C SER A 16 -9.53 -15.14 -15.67
N LEU A 17 -9.69 -16.45 -15.50
CA LEU A 17 -8.73 -17.49 -15.91
C LEU A 17 -9.04 -18.13 -17.28
N GLY A 18 -9.82 -17.46 -18.13
CA GLY A 18 -10.11 -17.92 -19.48
C GLY A 18 -8.85 -18.16 -20.32
N LYS A 19 -8.52 -19.44 -20.53
CA LYS A 19 -7.51 -20.00 -21.46
C LYS A 19 -6.05 -19.69 -21.13
N VAL A 20 -5.49 -20.43 -20.18
CA VAL A 20 -4.09 -20.88 -20.27
C VAL A 20 -4.11 -22.36 -20.61
N THR A 21 -3.91 -22.71 -21.89
CA THR A 21 -3.62 -24.08 -22.30
C THR A 21 -2.12 -24.31 -22.06
N GLU A 22 -1.78 -24.89 -20.92
CA GLU A 22 -0.42 -25.37 -20.64
C GLU A 22 -0.16 -26.66 -21.42
N SER A 23 0.78 -26.60 -22.36
CA SER A 23 1.41 -27.79 -22.93
C SER A 23 2.42 -28.34 -21.92
N VAL A 24 2.09 -29.47 -21.31
CA VAL A 24 2.95 -30.20 -20.38
C VAL A 24 4.10 -30.83 -21.15
N ASN A 25 5.32 -30.33 -20.97
CA ASN A 25 6.54 -31.01 -21.39
C ASN A 25 7.05 -31.84 -20.22
N ASN A 26 6.97 -33.16 -20.35
CA ASN A 26 7.61 -34.11 -19.44
C ASN A 26 9.14 -33.97 -19.54
N ALA A 27 9.77 -33.44 -18.50
CA ALA A 27 11.21 -33.53 -18.29
C ALA A 27 11.47 -34.60 -17.22
N GLU A 28 12.34 -35.57 -17.53
CA GLU A 28 12.75 -36.64 -16.63
C GLU A 28 13.51 -36.10 -15.41
N PRO A 29 13.38 -36.75 -14.24
CA PRO A 29 14.04 -36.30 -13.01
C PRO A 29 15.54 -36.56 -13.05
N VAL A 30 16.33 -35.49 -12.87
CA VAL A 30 17.78 -35.58 -12.63
C VAL A 30 18.00 -35.89 -11.16
N ASN A 31 18.62 -37.04 -10.89
CA ASN A 31 19.00 -37.49 -9.55
C ASN A 31 20.28 -36.75 -9.12
N ILE A 32 20.20 -35.91 -8.08
CA ILE A 32 21.36 -35.21 -7.50
C ILE A 32 21.60 -35.77 -6.11
N GLU A 33 22.79 -36.33 -5.89
CA GLU A 33 23.22 -36.86 -4.60
C GLU A 33 23.40 -35.73 -3.56
N PRO A 34 23.06 -35.98 -2.28
CA PRO A 34 23.14 -34.97 -1.23
C PRO A 34 24.60 -34.65 -0.85
N VAL A 35 24.94 -33.36 -0.88
CA VAL A 35 26.20 -32.84 -0.35
C VAL A 35 26.05 -32.63 1.16
N ASN A 36 26.85 -33.34 1.95
CA ASN A 36 26.95 -33.12 3.40
C ASN A 36 27.68 -31.81 3.69
N THR A 37 27.00 -30.87 4.34
CA THR A 37 27.60 -29.68 4.94
C THR A 37 27.58 -29.81 6.46
N GLU A 38 28.75 -29.66 7.08
CA GLU A 38 28.88 -29.66 8.55
C GLU A 38 28.21 -28.42 9.18
N PRO A 39 27.65 -28.55 10.39
CA PRO A 39 26.93 -27.46 11.06
C PRO A 39 27.90 -26.37 11.53
N VAL A 40 27.69 -25.14 11.06
CA VAL A 40 28.37 -23.95 11.56
C VAL A 40 27.70 -23.50 12.86
N ASN A 41 28.47 -23.47 13.94
CA ASN A 41 28.05 -23.01 15.25
C ASN A 41 28.02 -21.48 15.28
N THR A 42 26.83 -20.87 15.34
CA THR A 42 26.67 -19.41 15.54
C THR A 42 26.28 -19.12 16.98
N GLU A 43 27.10 -18.33 17.67
CA GLU A 43 26.78 -17.85 19.02
C GLU A 43 25.53 -16.94 19.01
N PRO A 44 24.72 -16.96 20.09
CA PRO A 44 23.49 -16.17 20.17
C PRO A 44 23.80 -14.67 20.25
N VAL A 45 23.33 -13.93 19.24
CA VAL A 45 23.36 -12.46 19.24
C VAL A 45 22.34 -11.94 20.24
N ASN A 46 22.84 -11.28 21.29
CA ASN A 46 22.01 -10.65 22.32
C ASN A 46 21.29 -9.44 21.71
N THR A 47 19.99 -9.57 21.46
CA THR A 47 19.14 -8.48 20.96
C THR A 47 18.48 -7.79 22.14
N GLU A 48 18.89 -6.57 22.45
CA GLU A 48 18.18 -5.74 23.43
C GLU A 48 16.70 -5.59 23.04
N PRO A 49 15.76 -5.59 24.00
CA PRO A 49 14.35 -5.47 23.71
C PRO A 49 14.07 -4.11 23.05
N VAL A 50 13.70 -4.16 21.78
CA VAL A 50 13.30 -2.98 21.01
C VAL A 50 12.15 -2.30 21.75
N ASN A 51 12.43 -1.09 22.22
CA ASN A 51 11.56 -0.31 23.09
C ASN A 51 10.11 -0.29 22.58
N ASN A 52 9.19 -0.63 23.47
CA ASN A 52 7.76 -0.75 23.20
C ASN A 52 7.16 0.64 22.94
N ILE A 53 7.32 1.22 21.75
CA ILE A 53 6.66 2.48 21.40
C ILE A 53 5.15 2.21 21.28
N GLN A 54 4.45 2.38 22.41
CA GLN A 54 3.00 2.44 22.46
C GLN A 54 2.60 3.76 21.82
N TRP A 55 2.10 3.69 20.58
CA TRP A 55 1.53 4.85 19.93
C TRP A 55 0.25 5.21 20.69
N VAL A 56 0.35 6.23 21.52
CA VAL A 56 -0.80 6.94 22.05
C VAL A 56 -1.11 7.98 20.97
N PRO A 57 -2.35 8.06 20.46
CA PRO A 57 -2.73 9.18 19.62
C PRO A 57 -2.25 10.45 20.32
N PRO A 58 -1.56 11.37 19.62
CA PRO A 58 -1.12 12.60 20.25
C PRO A 58 -2.31 13.18 21.02
N SER A 59 -2.17 13.26 22.34
CA SER A 59 -3.24 13.77 23.18
C SER A 59 -3.61 15.13 22.62
N THR A 60 -4.91 15.42 22.54
CA THR A 60 -5.45 16.64 21.93
C THR A 60 -4.80 17.93 22.48
N GLU A 61 -4.16 17.84 23.64
CA GLU A 61 -3.38 18.89 24.31
C GLU A 61 -2.06 19.31 23.62
N GLN A 62 -1.55 18.58 22.63
CA GLN A 62 -0.31 18.93 21.92
C GLN A 62 -0.51 19.51 20.52
N PHE A 63 -1.75 19.65 20.03
CA PHE A 63 -1.95 20.31 18.75
C PHE A 63 -1.64 21.81 18.88
N PRO A 64 -1.07 22.44 17.83
CA PRO A 64 -0.95 23.89 17.78
C PRO A 64 -2.32 24.51 18.06
N GLN A 65 -2.38 25.62 18.79
CA GLN A 65 -3.65 26.26 19.15
C GLN A 65 -4.54 26.64 17.94
N ASN A 66 -4.00 26.61 16.73
CA ASN A 66 -4.69 26.90 15.48
C ASN A 66 -5.23 25.66 14.76
N HIS A 67 -5.30 24.50 15.40
CA HIS A 67 -5.79 23.28 14.76
C HIS A 67 -7.27 23.41 14.36
N LYS A 68 -7.54 23.30 13.06
CA LYS A 68 -8.88 23.49 12.50
C LYS A 68 -9.64 22.16 12.47
N ILE A 69 -10.88 22.15 12.93
CA ILE A 69 -11.76 20.99 12.75
C ILE A 69 -12.68 21.25 11.54
N VAL A 70 -12.66 20.34 10.57
CA VAL A 70 -13.51 20.35 9.38
C VAL A 70 -14.37 19.09 9.39
N LEU A 71 -15.70 19.27 9.36
CA LEU A 71 -16.62 18.13 9.42
C LEU A 71 -16.51 17.22 8.19
N MET A 72 -16.31 17.80 7.01
CA MET A 72 -16.26 17.06 5.75
C MET A 72 -15.23 17.68 4.80
N LEU A 73 -14.26 16.88 4.37
CA LEU A 73 -13.34 17.24 3.29
C LEU A 73 -13.99 16.95 1.94
N ASN A 74 -14.36 18.01 1.22
CA ASN A 74 -14.86 17.92 -0.15
C ASN A 74 -13.72 18.05 -1.16
N CYS A 75 -13.11 16.93 -1.54
CA CYS A 75 -11.94 16.88 -2.41
C CYS A 75 -12.24 17.38 -3.83
N SER A 76 -13.47 17.18 -4.32
CA SER A 76 -13.92 17.67 -5.62
C SER A 76 -13.96 19.20 -5.73
N SER A 77 -14.04 19.90 -4.59
CA SER A 77 -13.96 21.36 -4.54
C SER A 77 -12.52 21.90 -4.55
N LEU A 78 -11.53 21.03 -4.30
CA LEU A 78 -10.13 21.43 -4.28
C LEU A 78 -9.60 21.41 -5.71
N THR A 79 -9.30 22.60 -6.23
CA THR A 79 -8.77 22.80 -7.58
C THR A 79 -7.65 23.84 -7.56
N GLY A 80 -6.88 23.91 -8.64
CA GLY A 80 -5.80 24.87 -8.81
C GLY A 80 -4.44 24.22 -9.01
N ASN A 81 -3.39 25.04 -8.95
CA ASN A 81 -2.01 24.59 -9.20
C ASN A 81 -1.36 23.91 -7.97
N LYS A 82 -1.90 24.17 -6.79
CA LYS A 82 -1.44 23.60 -5.52
C LYS A 82 -2.65 23.30 -4.64
N ILE A 83 -2.70 22.10 -4.08
CA ILE A 83 -3.65 21.73 -3.03
C ILE A 83 -2.86 21.57 -1.74
N GLU A 84 -3.24 22.34 -0.71
CA GLU A 84 -2.54 22.37 0.57
C GLU A 84 -3.54 22.18 1.71
N LEU A 85 -3.39 21.07 2.44
CA LEU A 85 -4.14 20.78 3.66
C LEU A 85 -3.14 20.75 4.81
N ILE A 86 -3.29 21.67 5.76
CA ILE A 86 -2.35 21.86 6.87
C ILE A 86 -3.12 22.00 8.18
N ASP A 87 -2.59 21.39 9.25
CA ASP A 87 -3.05 21.57 10.63
C ASP A 87 -4.57 21.40 10.81
N THR A 88 -5.15 20.42 10.11
CA THR A 88 -6.61 20.23 10.07
C THR A 88 -7.02 18.81 10.45
N GLU A 89 -8.04 18.68 11.30
CA GLU A 89 -8.76 17.44 11.59
C GLU A 89 -10.00 17.34 10.70
N PHE A 90 -10.07 16.29 9.88
CA PHE A 90 -11.21 15.98 9.03
C PHE A 90 -12.01 14.82 9.65
N ARG A 91 -13.28 15.07 9.99
CA ARG A 91 -14.18 14.07 10.59
C ARG A 91 -14.82 13.13 9.57
N ALA A 92 -14.86 13.56 8.32
CA ALA A 92 -15.32 12.78 7.18
C ALA A 92 -14.62 13.29 5.92
N ILE A 93 -14.55 12.43 4.91
CA ILE A 93 -13.84 12.68 3.66
C ILE A 93 -14.73 12.20 2.51
N GLU A 94 -14.77 12.95 1.41
CA GLU A 94 -15.43 12.53 0.17
C GLU A 94 -14.92 11.17 -0.30
N ARG A 95 -15.82 10.31 -0.81
CA ARG A 95 -15.47 8.97 -1.27
C ARG A 95 -15.87 8.73 -2.73
N PRO A 96 -14.91 8.51 -3.66
CA PRO A 96 -13.46 8.64 -3.47
C PRO A 96 -13.00 10.10 -3.34
N CYS A 97 -11.96 10.35 -2.55
CA CYS A 97 -11.31 11.66 -2.46
C CYS A 97 -10.23 11.74 -3.53
N ARG A 98 -10.51 12.53 -4.58
CA ARG A 98 -9.59 12.73 -5.70
C ARG A 98 -8.90 14.08 -5.57
N LEU A 99 -7.58 14.07 -5.41
CA LEU A 99 -6.75 15.28 -5.39
C LEU A 99 -5.97 15.35 -6.70
N ARG A 100 -6.18 16.43 -7.46
CA ARG A 100 -5.54 16.64 -8.77
C ARG A 100 -4.99 18.06 -8.85
N ALA A 101 -3.68 18.19 -8.76
CA ALA A 101 -2.96 19.44 -8.90
C ALA A 101 -1.47 19.14 -9.19
N PRO A 102 -0.71 20.03 -9.83
CA PRO A 102 0.75 19.91 -9.95
C PRO A 102 1.45 19.65 -8.61
N GLU A 103 1.03 20.30 -7.54
CA GLU A 103 1.56 20.10 -6.19
C GLU A 103 0.45 19.75 -5.20
N VAL A 104 0.66 18.69 -4.41
CA VAL A 104 -0.23 18.31 -3.30
C VAL A 104 0.60 18.19 -2.02
N LEU A 105 0.27 19.03 -1.03
CA LEU A 105 0.88 19.03 0.29
C LEU A 105 -0.17 18.69 1.35
N LEU A 106 0.02 17.57 2.03
CA LEU A 106 -0.73 17.17 3.22
C LEU A 106 0.21 17.21 4.41
N LYS A 107 -0.02 18.12 5.37
CA LYS A 107 0.87 18.26 6.53
C LYS A 107 0.11 18.39 7.85
N ASN A 108 0.47 17.58 8.84
CA ASN A 108 -0.08 17.65 10.20
C ASN A 108 -1.62 17.59 10.25
N ASN A 109 -2.21 16.75 9.39
CA ASN A 109 -3.67 16.54 9.38
C ASN A 109 -4.04 15.23 10.09
N LEU A 110 -5.27 15.19 10.60
CA LEU A 110 -5.91 13.97 11.08
C LEU A 110 -7.10 13.63 10.19
N PHE A 111 -7.09 12.44 9.62
CA PHE A 111 -8.14 11.95 8.72
C PHE A 111 -8.91 10.84 9.43
N TRP A 112 -10.06 11.18 10.00
CA TRP A 112 -10.97 10.21 10.61
C TRP A 112 -11.99 9.77 9.56
N SER A 113 -11.80 8.60 8.97
CA SER A 113 -12.80 8.00 8.09
C SER A 113 -12.69 6.50 8.19
N SER A 114 -13.80 5.82 8.51
CA SER A 114 -13.83 4.35 8.49
C SER A 114 -13.43 3.78 7.13
N GLU A 115 -13.56 4.57 6.07
CA GLU A 115 -13.24 4.22 4.70
C GLU A 115 -12.57 5.41 4.00
N SER A 116 -11.25 5.55 4.11
CA SER A 116 -10.50 6.54 3.33
C SER A 116 -10.11 5.96 1.97
N ASN A 117 -10.43 6.67 0.90
CA ASN A 117 -9.96 6.34 -0.45
C ASN A 117 -9.37 7.60 -1.07
N PHE A 118 -8.04 7.72 -1.03
CA PHE A 118 -7.32 8.84 -1.61
C PHE A 118 -6.75 8.46 -2.96
N GLU A 119 -7.12 9.19 -4.00
CA GLU A 119 -6.52 9.10 -5.33
C GLU A 119 -5.82 10.44 -5.61
N ILE A 120 -4.48 10.46 -5.46
CA ILE A 120 -3.66 11.65 -5.63
C ILE A 120 -2.90 11.57 -6.96
N LEU A 121 -3.15 12.53 -7.85
CA LEU A 121 -2.48 12.68 -9.13
C LEU A 121 -1.81 14.06 -9.17
N ALA A 122 -0.48 14.11 -9.14
CA ALA A 122 0.28 15.35 -9.08
C ALA A 122 1.67 15.19 -9.71
N ASP A 123 2.44 16.26 -9.85
CA ASP A 123 3.87 16.16 -10.14
C ASP A 123 4.65 15.96 -8.85
N ASN A 124 4.30 16.70 -7.80
CA ASN A 124 4.93 16.61 -6.48
C ASN A 124 3.89 16.31 -5.40
N VAL A 125 4.13 15.25 -4.62
CA VAL A 125 3.29 14.87 -3.48
C VAL A 125 4.14 14.84 -2.22
N THR A 126 3.76 15.65 -1.23
CA THR A 126 4.37 15.63 0.10
C THR A 126 3.29 15.34 1.14
N ILE A 127 3.49 14.27 1.91
CA ILE A 127 2.60 13.82 2.98
C ILE A 127 3.46 13.71 4.24
N GLU A 128 3.30 14.63 5.18
CA GLU A 128 4.14 14.75 6.37
C GLU A 128 3.34 14.85 7.66
N HIS A 129 3.68 14.04 8.67
CA HIS A 129 3.08 14.11 10.00
C HIS A 129 1.55 13.96 10.01
N ASN A 130 0.97 13.21 9.06
CA ASN A 130 -0.48 12.98 9.02
C ASN A 130 -0.85 11.69 9.75
N GLY A 131 -2.05 11.68 10.34
CA GLY A 131 -2.68 10.48 10.89
C GLY A 131 -3.90 10.07 10.07
N PHE A 132 -3.91 8.82 9.58
CA PHE A 132 -5.02 8.23 8.85
C PHE A 132 -5.68 7.13 9.70
N PHE A 133 -6.92 7.38 10.12
CA PHE A 133 -7.65 6.54 11.08
C PHE A 133 -8.93 6.00 10.46
N GLY A 134 -9.00 4.68 10.31
CA GLY A 134 -10.12 4.04 9.64
C GLY A 134 -9.95 2.53 9.55
N SER A 135 -11.04 1.77 9.61
CA SER A 135 -11.00 0.32 9.41
C SER A 135 -10.47 -0.07 8.02
N GLU A 136 -10.75 0.77 7.01
CA GLU A 136 -10.46 0.54 5.60
C GLU A 136 -9.77 1.76 4.97
N GLN A 137 -8.60 1.56 4.35
CA GLN A 137 -7.81 2.62 3.71
C GLN A 137 -7.30 2.15 2.34
N ASP A 138 -7.54 2.92 1.28
CA ASP A 138 -6.99 2.70 -0.07
C ASP A 138 -6.36 4.00 -0.56
N HIS A 139 -5.03 4.10 -0.53
CA HIS A 139 -4.31 5.27 -1.03
C HIS A 139 -3.59 4.92 -2.32
N ARG A 140 -3.94 5.64 -3.38
CA ARG A 140 -3.30 5.56 -4.68
C ARG A 140 -2.65 6.89 -5.02
N ILE A 141 -1.33 6.89 -5.07
CA ILE A 141 -0.53 8.09 -5.32
C ILE A 141 0.22 7.89 -6.63
N SER A 142 0.05 8.80 -7.59
CA SER A 142 0.82 8.85 -8.82
C SER A 142 1.44 10.23 -8.96
N ALA A 143 2.76 10.32 -8.82
CA ALA A 143 3.49 11.56 -8.98
C ALA A 143 4.93 11.38 -9.48
N TYR A 144 5.56 12.47 -9.92
CA TYR A 144 6.98 12.44 -10.26
C TYR A 144 7.84 12.27 -9.01
N GLU A 145 7.56 13.09 -7.99
CA GLU A 145 8.21 13.06 -6.69
C GLU A 145 7.18 12.73 -5.61
N VAL A 146 7.43 11.68 -4.82
CA VAL A 146 6.59 11.30 -3.68
C VAL A 146 7.43 11.30 -2.40
N LYS A 147 7.03 12.13 -1.44
CA LYS A 147 7.65 12.25 -0.12
C LYS A 147 6.65 11.94 0.97
N MET A 148 6.87 10.86 1.72
CA MET A 148 6.01 10.43 2.82
C MET A 148 6.84 10.32 4.10
N ILE A 149 6.64 11.22 5.06
CA ILE A 149 7.46 11.28 6.28
C ILE A 149 6.59 11.33 7.53
N ASP A 150 6.96 10.53 8.54
CA ASP A 150 6.38 10.59 9.89
C ASP A 150 4.84 10.45 9.89
N ASN A 151 4.28 9.70 8.94
CA ASN A 151 2.83 9.47 8.89
C ASN A 151 2.44 8.21 9.63
N VAL A 152 1.19 8.17 10.11
CA VAL A 152 0.64 7.05 10.86
C VAL A 152 -0.65 6.58 10.19
N TYR A 153 -0.75 5.28 9.94
CA TYR A 153 -1.88 4.63 9.30
C TYR A 153 -2.42 3.54 10.22
N ILE A 154 -3.57 3.79 10.83
CA ILE A 154 -4.20 2.90 11.81
C ILE A 154 -5.49 2.35 11.21
N GLY A 155 -5.53 1.05 10.95
CA GLY A 155 -6.66 0.41 10.28
C GLY A 155 -6.41 -1.04 9.96
N GLN A 156 -7.46 -1.87 9.94
CA GLN A 156 -7.29 -3.31 9.73
C GLN A 156 -7.03 -3.66 8.26
N HIS A 157 -7.62 -2.93 7.33
CA HIS A 157 -7.47 -3.14 5.90
C HIS A 157 -6.84 -1.92 5.24
N GLN A 158 -5.61 -2.07 4.74
CA GLN A 158 -4.83 -0.97 4.16
C GLN A 158 -4.28 -1.39 2.80
N ILE A 159 -4.49 -0.57 1.78
CA ILE A 159 -3.91 -0.74 0.45
C ILE A 159 -3.24 0.56 0.07
N HIS A 160 -1.92 0.53 -0.10
CA HIS A 160 -1.11 1.68 -0.49
C HIS A 160 -0.39 1.37 -1.80
N GLU A 161 -0.81 2.06 -2.86
CA GLU A 161 -0.24 1.95 -4.19
C GLU A 161 0.44 3.28 -4.55
N ILE A 162 1.76 3.26 -4.70
CA ILE A 162 2.56 4.46 -4.97
C ILE A 162 3.30 4.27 -6.28
N TYR A 163 3.13 5.21 -7.20
CA TYR A 163 3.74 5.23 -8.51
C TYR A 163 4.51 6.53 -8.74
N GLY A 164 5.80 6.43 -9.03
CA GLY A 164 6.63 7.60 -9.32
C GLY A 164 8.11 7.29 -9.51
N PRO A 165 8.84 8.03 -10.35
CA PRO A 165 10.28 7.82 -10.55
C PRO A 165 11.08 8.04 -9.28
N ASN A 166 10.69 8.96 -8.40
CA ASN A 166 11.38 9.22 -7.14
C ASN A 166 10.41 9.09 -5.97
N ILE A 167 10.65 8.11 -5.11
CA ILE A 167 9.79 7.81 -3.97
C ILE A 167 10.66 7.76 -2.72
N MET A 168 10.36 8.61 -1.75
CA MET A 168 10.98 8.60 -0.44
C MET A 168 9.91 8.39 0.63
N LYS A 169 10.09 7.33 1.42
CA LYS A 169 9.31 7.03 2.60
C LYS A 169 10.24 7.00 3.81
N SER A 170 9.92 7.76 4.85
CA SER A 170 10.68 7.67 6.09
C SER A 170 9.82 7.76 7.34
N ARG A 171 10.09 6.86 8.30
CA ARG A 171 9.46 6.84 9.62
C ARG A 171 7.93 6.76 9.57
N ASN A 172 7.36 6.16 8.53
CA ASN A 172 5.93 5.91 8.50
C ASN A 172 5.60 4.65 9.31
N VAL A 173 4.45 4.67 9.99
CA VAL A 173 3.95 3.57 10.81
C VAL A 173 2.61 3.10 10.26
N TYR A 174 2.52 1.81 9.97
CA TYR A 174 1.32 1.14 9.50
C TYR A 174 0.92 0.05 10.49
N ASP A 175 -0.28 0.13 11.05
CA ASP A 175 -0.75 -0.78 12.11
C ASP A 175 -2.12 -1.36 11.73
N GLY A 176 -2.13 -2.65 11.36
CA GLY A 176 -3.29 -3.33 10.75
C GLY A 176 -3.06 -4.79 10.40
N ASN A 177 -4.10 -5.63 10.34
CA ASN A 177 -3.87 -7.04 9.99
C ASN A 177 -3.76 -7.35 8.51
N PHE A 178 -4.34 -6.55 7.61
CA PHE A 178 -4.40 -6.83 6.17
C PHE A 178 -3.85 -5.63 5.40
N GLN A 179 -2.57 -5.69 5.05
CA GLN A 179 -1.86 -4.57 4.46
C GLN A 179 -1.22 -4.94 3.12
N VAL A 180 -1.47 -4.15 2.08
CA VAL A 180 -0.80 -4.27 0.78
C VAL A 180 -0.09 -2.96 0.47
N HIS A 181 1.23 -3.00 0.35
CA HIS A 181 2.06 -1.88 -0.05
C HIS A 181 2.70 -2.24 -1.39
N HIS A 182 2.28 -1.58 -2.46
CA HIS A 182 2.87 -1.75 -3.78
C HIS A 182 3.47 -0.43 -4.24
N ILE A 183 4.80 -0.42 -4.34
CA ILE A 183 5.58 0.73 -4.77
C ILE A 183 6.16 0.45 -6.16
N THR A 184 5.93 1.36 -7.10
CA THR A 184 6.51 1.27 -8.44
C THR A 184 7.28 2.54 -8.75
N GLY A 185 8.61 2.41 -8.90
CA GLY A 185 9.48 3.56 -9.07
C GLY A 185 10.85 3.22 -9.62
N ARG A 186 11.61 4.27 -9.91
CA ARG A 186 13.01 4.17 -10.38
C ARG A 186 13.97 4.29 -9.21
N ASN A 187 13.77 5.27 -8.34
CA ASN A 187 14.57 5.52 -7.15
C ASN A 187 13.63 5.44 -5.95
N ILE A 188 13.76 4.37 -5.15
CA ILE A 188 12.92 4.10 -3.99
C ILE A 188 13.80 4.12 -2.75
N MET A 189 13.52 5.03 -1.83
CA MET A 189 14.17 5.12 -0.52
C MET A 189 13.14 4.85 0.58
N GLU A 190 13.40 3.86 1.41
CA GLU A 190 12.56 3.52 2.56
C GLU A 190 13.42 3.45 3.83
N ASN A 191 13.18 4.38 4.76
CA ASN A 191 14.03 4.54 5.94
C ASN A 191 13.20 4.55 7.22
N LYS A 192 13.38 3.54 8.06
CA LYS A 192 12.70 3.35 9.35
C LYS A 192 11.18 3.21 9.21
N GLU A 193 10.73 2.55 8.15
CA GLU A 193 9.32 2.19 7.97
C GLU A 193 8.93 1.08 8.95
N ILE A 194 7.74 1.16 9.55
CA ILE A 194 7.22 0.15 10.47
C ILE A 194 5.88 -0.35 9.94
N ILE A 195 5.79 -1.63 9.57
CA ILE A 195 4.54 -2.29 9.18
C ILE A 195 4.23 -3.36 10.23
N ARG A 196 3.18 -3.17 11.03
CA ARG A 196 2.73 -4.11 12.08
C ARG A 196 1.45 -4.79 11.68
N GLY A 197 1.43 -6.12 11.64
CA GLY A 197 0.30 -6.88 11.16
C GLY A 197 0.61 -8.35 10.95
N MET A 198 -0.43 -9.18 11.03
CA MET A 198 -0.31 -10.61 10.76
C MET A 198 -0.24 -10.93 9.26
N TYR A 199 -1.02 -10.23 8.43
CA TYR A 199 -1.09 -10.43 6.99
C TYR A 199 -0.67 -9.14 6.27
N TRP A 200 0.55 -9.13 5.75
CA TRP A 200 1.02 -7.99 4.95
C TRP A 200 1.76 -8.45 3.71
N SER A 201 1.70 -7.63 2.66
CA SER A 201 2.49 -7.73 1.43
C SER A 201 3.17 -6.39 1.20
N HIS A 202 4.49 -6.40 1.04
CA HIS A 202 5.25 -5.21 0.67
C HIS A 202 6.09 -5.52 -0.57
N ARG A 203 5.69 -4.96 -1.72
CA ARG A 203 6.33 -5.21 -3.01
C ARG A 203 6.79 -3.93 -3.66
N LYS A 204 7.98 -4.01 -4.25
CA LYS A 204 8.58 -2.98 -5.10
C LYS A 204 8.66 -3.48 -6.53
N SER A 205 8.42 -2.62 -7.50
CA SER A 205 8.47 -2.96 -8.91
C SER A 205 9.15 -1.85 -9.72
N PRO A 206 9.90 -2.21 -10.77
CA PRO A 206 10.48 -1.21 -11.66
C PRO A 206 9.38 -0.51 -12.47
N MET A 207 9.62 0.75 -12.85
CA MET A 207 8.75 1.43 -13.81
C MET A 207 8.92 0.85 -15.22
N ILE A 208 7.82 0.76 -15.95
CA ILE A 208 7.80 0.39 -17.36
C ILE A 208 7.50 1.64 -18.16
N GLN A 209 8.42 2.07 -19.01
CA GLN A 209 8.23 3.16 -19.95
C GLN A 209 7.73 2.62 -21.29
N ILE A 210 6.71 3.25 -21.85
CA ILE A 210 6.25 2.98 -23.21
C ILE A 210 7.07 3.88 -24.15
N VAL A 211 7.92 3.27 -24.96
CA VAL A 211 8.65 3.98 -26.00
C VAL A 211 7.82 3.89 -27.29
N PRO A 212 7.39 5.03 -27.88
CA PRO A 212 6.71 5.00 -29.16
C PRO A 212 7.66 4.44 -30.22
N GLY A 213 7.21 3.41 -30.94
CA GLY A 213 7.95 2.91 -32.08
C GLY A 213 8.03 3.98 -33.18
N LYS A 214 9.11 3.98 -33.97
CA LYS A 214 9.23 4.88 -35.12
C LYS A 214 8.30 4.40 -36.24
N GLY A 215 7.29 5.19 -36.60
CA GLY A 215 6.38 4.96 -37.73
C GLY A 215 4.92 4.71 -37.34
N SER A 216 4.00 5.06 -38.24
CA SER A 216 2.57 4.75 -38.10
C SER A 216 2.38 3.22 -38.18
N GLY A 217 2.05 2.58 -37.05
CA GLY A 217 1.87 1.12 -36.95
C GLY A 217 2.97 0.38 -36.18
N ALA A 218 3.99 1.08 -35.68
CA ALA A 218 5.06 0.45 -34.91
C ALA A 218 4.55 -0.05 -33.55
N ILE A 219 4.88 -1.30 -33.21
CA ILE A 219 4.53 -1.94 -31.94
C ILE A 219 5.14 -1.11 -30.80
N LYS A 220 4.32 -0.76 -29.81
CA LYS A 220 4.77 -0.10 -28.57
C LYS A 220 5.80 -0.99 -27.89
N LYS A 221 7.04 -0.51 -27.76
CA LYS A 221 8.07 -1.23 -27.01
C LYS A 221 8.00 -0.82 -25.56
N PHE A 222 7.86 -1.79 -24.67
CA PHE A 222 7.93 -1.58 -23.24
C PHE A 222 9.38 -1.71 -22.80
N VAL A 223 9.91 -0.68 -22.13
CA VAL A 223 11.26 -0.68 -21.58
C VAL A 223 11.14 -0.61 -20.07
N THR A 224 11.63 -1.64 -19.39
CA THR A 224 11.75 -1.64 -17.94
C THR A 224 12.94 -0.77 -17.54
N LEU A 225 12.69 0.27 -16.74
CA LEU A 225 13.74 1.15 -16.24
C LEU A 225 14.47 0.48 -15.07
N PRO A 226 15.79 0.69 -14.92
CA PRO A 226 16.54 0.17 -13.79
C PRO A 226 15.99 0.73 -12.48
N MET A 227 15.85 -0.13 -11.47
CA MET A 227 15.31 0.22 -10.16
C MET A 227 16.44 0.28 -9.13
N ASN A 228 16.60 1.43 -8.49
CA ASN A 228 17.50 1.67 -7.37
C ASN A 228 16.67 1.67 -6.08
N VAL A 229 16.96 0.77 -5.16
CA VAL A 229 16.26 0.64 -3.88
C VAL A 229 17.25 0.79 -2.74
N ILE A 230 16.95 1.70 -1.80
CA ILE A 230 17.70 1.90 -0.56
C ILE A 230 16.76 1.67 0.60
N GLU A 231 17.11 0.72 1.47
CA GLU A 231 16.33 0.40 2.67
C GLU A 231 17.21 0.49 3.92
N THR A 232 16.72 1.13 4.97
CA THR A 232 17.50 1.26 6.22
C THR A 232 16.58 1.25 7.42
N GLY A 233 16.81 0.33 8.36
CA GLY A 233 16.11 0.30 9.65
C GLY A 233 14.60 0.00 9.57
N ASN A 234 14.11 -0.59 8.48
CA ASN A 234 12.70 -0.95 8.33
C ASN A 234 12.35 -2.17 9.19
N ASN A 235 11.13 -2.20 9.73
CA ASN A 235 10.60 -3.30 10.53
C ASN A 235 9.25 -3.74 9.97
N PHE A 236 9.16 -4.99 9.51
CA PHE A 236 7.96 -5.54 8.88
C PHE A 236 7.44 -6.76 9.64
N GLY A 237 6.14 -6.77 9.91
CA GLY A 237 5.44 -7.79 10.70
C GLY A 237 5.29 -7.45 12.18
N GLY A 238 4.95 -8.46 12.97
CA GLY A 238 4.70 -8.32 14.41
C GLY A 238 3.23 -8.04 14.74
N ILE A 239 2.97 -7.88 16.03
CA ILE A 239 1.62 -7.69 16.56
C ILE A 239 1.20 -6.23 16.39
N HIS A 240 0.11 -6.03 15.65
CA HIS A 240 -0.55 -4.74 15.52
C HIS A 240 -1.20 -4.35 16.87
N ARG A 241 -1.28 -3.06 17.20
CA ARG A 241 -1.80 -2.59 18.50
C ARG A 241 -3.14 -1.89 18.38
N ASN A 242 -3.57 -1.56 17.17
CA ASN A 242 -4.83 -0.86 16.98
C ASN A 242 -6.02 -1.73 17.40
N LYS A 243 -7.01 -1.09 18.01
CA LYS A 243 -8.28 -1.70 18.45
C LYS A 243 -9.44 -1.35 17.52
N LEU A 244 -9.16 -0.79 16.34
CA LEU A 244 -10.21 -0.45 15.39
C LEU A 244 -10.88 -1.74 14.89
N PRO A 245 -12.20 -1.73 14.69
CA PRO A 245 -12.88 -2.88 14.13
C PRO A 245 -12.33 -3.19 12.74
N SER A 246 -12.37 -4.47 12.35
CA SER A 246 -11.94 -4.85 11.00
C SER A 246 -12.77 -4.19 9.90
N GLY A 247 -14.03 -3.85 10.17
CA GLY A 247 -14.96 -3.57 9.08
C GLY A 247 -15.27 -4.86 8.31
N SER A 248 -15.62 -4.76 7.03
CA SER A 248 -15.92 -5.93 6.21
C SER A 248 -14.80 -6.18 5.21
N GLY A 249 -13.91 -7.12 5.51
CA GLY A 249 -12.79 -7.47 4.62
C GLY A 249 -13.24 -7.84 3.20
N LEU A 250 -14.38 -8.53 3.06
CA LEU A 250 -14.97 -8.83 1.75
C LEU A 250 -15.41 -7.57 0.99
N ARG A 251 -16.09 -6.63 1.66
CA ARG A 251 -16.46 -5.34 1.08
C ARG A 251 -15.21 -4.56 0.67
N HIS A 252 -14.20 -4.53 1.52
CA HIS A 252 -12.95 -3.84 1.23
C HIS A 252 -12.23 -4.45 0.02
N LEU A 253 -12.12 -5.79 -0.04
CA LEU A 253 -11.61 -6.53 -1.19
C LEU A 253 -12.37 -6.14 -2.45
N LEU A 254 -13.70 -6.25 -2.46
CA LEU A 254 -14.53 -5.91 -3.62
C LEU A 254 -14.37 -4.45 -4.05
N ASN A 255 -14.29 -3.51 -3.10
CA ASN A 255 -14.05 -2.10 -3.39
C ASN A 255 -12.65 -1.87 -3.97
N GLY A 256 -11.62 -2.50 -3.39
CA GLY A 256 -10.25 -2.45 -3.87
C GLY A 256 -10.12 -3.00 -5.29
N LEU A 257 -10.83 -4.10 -5.60
CA LEU A 257 -10.92 -4.66 -6.94
C LEU A 257 -11.67 -3.73 -7.91
N LYS A 258 -12.82 -3.18 -7.50
CA LYS A 258 -13.62 -2.26 -8.32
C LYS A 258 -12.85 -0.99 -8.68
N ASN A 259 -12.03 -0.47 -7.76
CA ASN A 259 -11.18 0.70 -8.00
C ASN A 259 -10.07 0.40 -9.03
N ARG A 260 -9.68 -0.87 -9.16
CA ARG A 260 -8.61 -1.34 -10.05
C ARG A 260 -9.25 -1.87 -11.34
N ARG A 261 -9.32 -1.01 -12.35
CA ARG A 261 -9.94 -1.32 -13.66
C ARG A 261 -9.41 -2.59 -14.34
N ASN A 262 -8.21 -3.05 -13.99
CA ASN A 262 -7.61 -4.25 -14.55
C ASN A 262 -7.55 -5.36 -13.47
N PRO A 263 -8.37 -6.42 -13.58
CA PRO A 263 -8.35 -7.54 -12.62
C PRO A 263 -7.04 -8.34 -12.68
N ASN A 264 -6.29 -8.24 -13.77
CA ASN A 264 -4.99 -8.90 -13.93
C ASN A 264 -3.82 -8.03 -13.45
N ALA A 265 -4.09 -6.87 -12.83
CA ALA A 265 -3.04 -6.04 -12.26
C ALA A 265 -2.32 -6.82 -11.13
N PRO A 266 -0.97 -6.76 -11.04
CA PRO A 266 -0.24 -7.51 -10.02
C PRO A 266 -0.68 -7.22 -8.57
N ILE A 267 -1.16 -6.01 -8.29
CA ILE A 267 -1.70 -5.64 -6.98
C ILE A 267 -3.01 -6.37 -6.66
N VAL A 268 -3.86 -6.66 -7.65
CA VAL A 268 -5.12 -7.39 -7.45
C VAL A 268 -4.83 -8.79 -6.92
N ARG A 269 -3.88 -9.50 -7.54
CA ARG A 269 -3.44 -10.82 -7.07
C ARG A 269 -2.91 -10.78 -5.65
N GLN A 270 -2.09 -9.78 -5.31
CA GLN A 270 -1.59 -9.61 -3.94
C GLN A 270 -2.71 -9.42 -2.93
N ILE A 271 -3.73 -8.62 -3.27
CA ILE A 271 -4.88 -8.42 -2.39
C ILE A 271 -5.62 -9.76 -2.22
N VAL A 272 -5.92 -10.49 -3.29
CA VAL A 272 -6.60 -11.80 -3.19
C VAL A 272 -5.79 -12.79 -2.34
N ASP A 273 -4.51 -12.99 -2.66
CA ASP A 273 -3.61 -13.90 -1.94
C ASP A 273 -3.57 -13.56 -0.44
N LEU A 274 -3.56 -12.26 -0.09
CA LEU A 274 -3.53 -11.80 1.30
C LEU A 274 -4.81 -12.15 2.08
N TYR A 275 -5.98 -12.03 1.44
CA TYR A 275 -7.26 -12.31 2.08
C TYR A 275 -7.63 -13.79 2.08
N ASP A 276 -7.02 -14.59 1.20
CA ASP A 276 -7.16 -16.04 1.21
C ASP A 276 -6.24 -16.70 2.25
N ALA A 277 -5.12 -16.07 2.62
CA ALA A 277 -4.15 -16.62 3.58
C ALA A 277 -4.71 -17.01 4.98
N PRO A 278 -5.69 -16.31 5.57
CA PRO A 278 -6.34 -16.77 6.80
C PRO A 278 -7.24 -17.99 6.61
N LEU A 279 -7.78 -18.21 5.41
CA LEU A 279 -8.71 -19.30 5.11
C LEU A 279 -8.01 -20.64 4.87
N SER A 280 -6.71 -20.63 4.63
CA SER A 280 -5.88 -21.82 4.38
C SER A 280 -5.28 -22.43 5.65
N ARG A 281 -5.54 -21.86 6.82
CA ARG A 281 -5.09 -22.36 8.13
C ARG A 281 -6.23 -22.98 8.91
#